data_AF-A0A7W1GUV7-F1
#
_entry.id   AF-A0A7W1GUV7-F1
#
_cell.length_a   1.000
_cell.length_b   1.000
_cell.length_c   1.000
_cell.angle_alpha   90.00
_cell.angle_beta   90.00
_cell.angle_gamma   90.00
#
_symmetry.space_group_name_H-M   'P 1'
#
loop_
_entity.id
_entity.type
_entity.pdbx_description
1 polymer ?
#
loop_
_entity_poly.entity_id
_entity_poly.type
_entity_poly.pdbx_seq_one_letter_code
_entity_poly.pdbx_strand_id
1 'polypeptide(L)'
;MAHTYTKIYYHLVWSTKKRQPLIQPSFQIRLYNYMGGIVKHLGANLINIGGMNDHVHLLIFTPPDILLADIVRQVKSRSTKWINKEIPQDARFAWQDGYGGFSVSFSQLEIINNYIKNQEQHHKTMSFQDEYLTFLKLNKINVESNFTFDN
;
A
#
# COMPACT_ATOMS: atom_id res chain seq x y z
N MET A 1 17.98 -22.03 8.15
CA MET A 1 19.30 -21.84 7.51
C MET A 1 20.25 -21.29 8.55
N ALA A 2 21.38 -21.94 8.80
CA ALA A 2 22.43 -21.31 9.61
C ALA A 2 23.06 -20.18 8.77
N HIS A 3 23.21 -18.98 9.36
CA HIS A 3 23.89 -17.80 8.78
C HIS A 3 23.18 -16.97 7.68
N THR A 4 21.84 -16.83 7.72
CA THR A 4 21.14 -15.85 6.85
C THR A 4 20.87 -14.54 7.59
N TYR A 5 21.40 -13.42 7.08
CA TYR A 5 21.20 -12.09 7.65
C TYR A 5 20.61 -11.15 6.60
N THR A 6 19.30 -10.89 6.68
CA THR A 6 18.60 -10.04 5.71
C THR A 6 17.71 -9.02 6.38
N LYS A 7 17.67 -7.82 5.81
CA LYS A 7 16.69 -6.77 6.13
C LYS A 7 16.12 -6.23 4.83
N ILE A 8 14.97 -6.77 4.42
CA ILE A 8 14.31 -6.39 3.17
C ILE A 8 13.07 -5.59 3.54
N TYR A 9 13.05 -4.33 3.12
CA TYR A 9 11.94 -3.43 3.35
C TYR A 9 11.36 -2.97 2.03
N TYR A 10 10.03 -2.91 1.98
CA TYR A 10 9.30 -2.37 0.85
C TYR A 10 8.35 -1.28 1.29
N HIS A 11 8.37 -0.16 0.56
CA HIS A 11 7.27 0.78 0.52
C HIS A 11 6.34 0.36 -0.63
N LEU A 12 5.15 -0.07 -0.26
CA LEU A 12 4.09 -0.44 -1.18
C LEU A 12 3.02 0.64 -1.23
N VAL A 13 2.47 0.87 -2.41
CA VAL A 13 1.43 1.88 -2.63
C VAL A 13 0.45 1.42 -3.70
N TRP A 14 -0.84 1.60 -3.45
CA TRP A 14 -1.89 1.39 -4.44
C TRP A 14 -3.17 2.12 -4.05
N SER A 15 -4.01 2.41 -5.04
CA SER A 15 -5.30 3.07 -4.87
C SER A 15 -6.47 2.08 -4.83
N THR A 16 -7.61 2.59 -4.39
CA THR A 16 -8.94 2.08 -4.74
C THR A 16 -9.12 2.06 -6.27
N LYS A 17 -10.02 1.20 -6.75
CA LYS A 17 -10.34 1.10 -8.17
C LYS A 17 -10.91 2.43 -8.67
N LYS A 18 -10.45 2.90 -9.83
CA LYS A 18 -10.80 4.21 -10.39
C LYS A 18 -10.55 5.39 -9.42
N ARG A 19 -9.72 5.18 -8.39
CA ARG A 19 -9.44 6.14 -7.31
C ARG A 19 -10.70 6.69 -6.62
N GLN A 20 -11.74 5.86 -6.48
CA GLN A 20 -12.92 6.28 -5.76
C GLN A 20 -12.58 6.48 -4.27
N PRO A 21 -12.97 7.60 -3.63
CA PRO A 21 -12.64 7.89 -2.24
C PRO A 21 -13.48 7.05 -1.25
N LEU A 22 -13.28 5.73 -1.28
CA LEU A 22 -14.13 4.76 -0.60
C LEU A 22 -13.62 4.35 0.77
N ILE A 23 -12.38 4.67 1.16
CA ILE A 23 -11.85 4.39 2.49
C ILE A 23 -12.42 5.45 3.44
N GLN A 24 -13.47 5.07 4.18
CA GLN A 24 -14.17 5.98 5.07
C GLN A 24 -13.51 6.03 6.45
N PRO A 25 -13.53 7.21 7.12
CA PRO A 25 -13.00 7.35 8.48
C PRO A 25 -13.59 6.35 9.49
N SER A 26 -14.86 5.97 9.29
CA SER A 26 -15.59 5.03 10.16
C SER A 26 -14.99 3.63 10.21
N PHE A 27 -14.23 3.21 9.19
CA PHE A 27 -13.61 1.89 9.15
C PHE A 27 -12.12 1.90 8.81
N GLN A 28 -11.52 3.04 8.48
CA GLN A 28 -10.11 3.16 8.09
C GLN A 28 -9.15 2.48 9.08
N ILE A 29 -9.28 2.76 10.39
CA ILE A 29 -8.40 2.16 11.41
C ILE A 29 -8.56 0.63 11.45
N ARG A 30 -9.80 0.13 11.34
CA ARG A 30 -10.09 -1.31 11.31
C ARG A 30 -9.53 -1.95 10.04
N LEU A 31 -9.64 -1.28 8.90
CA LEU A 31 -9.03 -1.72 7.64
C LEU A 31 -7.52 -1.85 7.79
N TYR A 32 -6.85 -0.83 8.33
CA TYR A 32 -5.40 -0.82 8.49
C TYR A 32 -4.92 -1.94 9.42
N ASN A 33 -5.62 -2.14 10.54
CA ASN A 33 -5.34 -3.25 11.45
C ASN A 33 -5.56 -4.62 10.78
N TYR A 34 -6.63 -4.76 9.98
CA TYR A 34 -6.93 -5.98 9.25
C TYR A 34 -5.85 -6.31 8.21
N MET A 35 -5.38 -5.30 7.47
CA MET A 35 -4.26 -5.43 6.52
C MET A 35 -2.96 -5.83 7.22
N GLY A 36 -2.66 -5.22 8.38
CA GLY A 36 -1.53 -5.62 9.22
C GLY A 36 -1.61 -7.07 9.69
N GLY A 37 -2.81 -7.53 10.07
CA GLY A 37 -3.08 -8.93 10.41
C GLY A 37 -2.81 -9.89 9.25
N ILE A 38 -3.19 -9.52 8.02
CA ILE A 38 -2.89 -10.32 6.82
C ILE A 38 -1.38 -10.40 6.57
N VAL A 39 -0.68 -9.26 6.60
CA VAL A 39 0.78 -9.19 6.42
C VAL A 39 1.49 -10.10 7.44
N LYS A 40 1.09 -10.02 8.71
CA LYS A 40 1.61 -10.86 9.79
C LYS A 40 1.34 -12.34 9.57
N HIS A 41 0.11 -12.69 9.15
CA HIS A 41 -0.26 -14.08 8.86
C HIS A 41 0.55 -14.69 7.71
N LEU A 42 1.02 -13.88 6.78
CA LEU A 42 1.87 -14.31 5.66
C LEU A 42 3.36 -14.38 6.03
N GLY A 43 3.73 -14.12 7.28
CA GLY A 43 5.12 -14.19 7.76
C GLY A 43 5.95 -12.90 7.55
N ALA A 44 5.33 -11.83 7.05
CA ALA A 44 5.94 -10.50 6.94
C ALA A 44 5.53 -9.62 8.12
N ASN A 45 6.16 -8.44 8.28
CA ASN A 45 5.80 -7.49 9.33
C ASN A 45 5.38 -6.15 8.73
N LEU A 46 4.22 -5.65 9.14
CA LEU A 46 3.80 -4.28 8.87
C LEU A 46 4.50 -3.34 9.86
N ILE A 47 5.28 -2.40 9.35
CA ILE A 47 5.99 -1.39 10.16
C ILE A 47 5.10 -0.16 10.32
N ASN A 48 4.51 0.30 9.22
CA ASN A 48 3.56 1.40 9.23
C ASN A 48 2.57 1.29 8.07
N ILE A 49 1.39 1.86 8.25
CA ILE A 49 0.34 1.98 7.24
C ILE A 49 -0.35 3.34 7.37
N GLY A 50 -0.66 3.94 6.23
CA GLY A 50 -1.34 5.23 6.13
C GLY A 50 -1.82 5.46 4.70
N GLY A 51 -2.29 6.65 4.39
CA GLY A 51 -2.81 7.03 3.08
C GLY A 51 -4.03 7.93 3.19
N MET A 52 -4.77 8.05 2.08
CA MET A 52 -5.97 8.88 1.96
C MET A 52 -7.23 8.03 1.77
N ASN A 53 -8.37 8.69 1.56
CA ASN A 53 -9.64 8.02 1.30
C ASN A 53 -9.66 7.19 0.00
N ASP A 54 -8.70 7.39 -0.91
CA ASP A 54 -8.63 6.71 -2.20
C ASP A 54 -7.38 5.82 -2.38
N HIS A 55 -6.42 5.79 -1.45
CA HIS A 55 -5.21 4.96 -1.59
C HIS A 55 -4.51 4.67 -0.26
N VAL A 56 -3.61 3.68 -0.26
CA VAL A 56 -2.86 3.25 0.93
C VAL A 56 -1.37 3.12 0.64
N HIS A 57 -0.58 3.39 1.67
CA HIS A 57 0.86 3.21 1.75
C HIS A 57 1.16 2.20 2.86
N LEU A 58 1.91 1.16 2.54
CA LEU A 58 2.39 0.19 3.52
C LEU A 58 3.92 0.20 3.51
N LEU A 59 4.52 0.37 4.68
CA LEU A 59 5.94 0.07 4.90
C LEU A 59 6.02 -1.29 5.57
N ILE A 60 6.59 -2.27 4.87
CA ILE A 60 6.69 -3.65 5.36
C ILE A 60 8.14 -4.12 5.43
N PHE A 61 8.39 -5.07 6.32
CA PHE A 61 9.57 -5.92 6.33
C PHE A 61 9.17 -7.32 5.85
N THR A 62 9.99 -7.92 4.96
CA THR A 62 9.76 -9.28 4.47
C THR A 62 11.00 -10.16 4.69
N PRO A 63 10.79 -11.40 5.15
CA PRO A 63 11.74 -12.49 4.91
C PRO A 63 12.04 -12.69 3.41
N PRO A 64 13.22 -13.22 3.06
CA PRO A 64 13.64 -13.41 1.66
C PRO A 64 12.91 -14.55 0.93
N ASP A 65 12.26 -15.45 1.66
CA ASP A 65 11.53 -16.60 1.16
C ASP A 65 10.04 -16.32 0.89
N ILE A 66 9.59 -15.08 1.09
CA ILE A 66 8.20 -14.66 0.84
C ILE A 66 8.14 -13.80 -0.41
N LEU A 67 7.28 -14.20 -1.35
CA LEU A 67 7.03 -13.46 -2.59
C LEU A 67 6.22 -12.19 -2.30
N LEU A 68 6.78 -11.03 -2.65
CA LEU A 68 6.12 -9.73 -2.46
C LEU A 68 4.76 -9.65 -3.16
N ALA A 69 4.67 -10.19 -4.38
CA ALA A 69 3.43 -10.21 -5.15
C ALA A 69 2.31 -11.01 -4.44
N ASP A 70 2.66 -12.07 -3.70
CA ASP A 70 1.70 -12.84 -2.92
C ASP A 70 1.18 -12.06 -1.71
N ILE A 71 2.06 -11.31 -1.03
CA ILE A 71 1.65 -10.39 0.04
C ILE A 71 0.62 -9.40 -0.50
N VAL A 72 0.95 -8.69 -1.58
CA VAL A 72 0.07 -7.65 -2.15
C VAL A 72 -1.26 -8.26 -2.60
N ARG A 73 -1.24 -9.39 -3.31
CA ARG A 73 -2.44 -10.11 -3.78
C ARG A 73 -3.34 -10.51 -2.61
N GLN A 74 -2.79 -11.08 -1.55
CA GLN A 74 -3.55 -11.53 -0.39
C GLN A 74 -4.09 -10.35 0.42
N VAL A 75 -3.29 -9.30 0.63
CA VAL A 75 -3.73 -8.08 1.30
C VAL A 75 -4.89 -7.44 0.54
N LYS A 76 -4.77 -7.23 -0.77
CA LYS A 76 -5.82 -6.62 -1.60
C LYS A 76 -7.09 -7.48 -1.64
N SER A 77 -6.97 -8.77 -1.92
CA SER A 77 -8.14 -9.66 -2.05
C SER A 77 -8.90 -9.85 -0.73
N ARG A 78 -8.20 -10.13 0.38
CA ARG A 78 -8.84 -10.34 1.69
C ARG A 78 -9.44 -9.06 2.24
N SER A 79 -8.74 -7.92 2.13
CA SER A 79 -9.29 -6.63 2.55
C SER A 79 -10.48 -6.20 1.71
N THR A 80 -10.49 -6.43 0.39
CA THR A 80 -11.66 -6.20 -0.46
C THR A 80 -12.88 -6.98 0.06
N LYS A 81 -12.70 -8.27 0.34
CA LYS A 81 -13.78 -9.12 0.87
C LYS A 81 -14.25 -8.64 2.24
N TRP A 82 -13.36 -8.15 3.08
CA TRP A 82 -13.70 -7.62 4.40
C TRP A 82 -14.47 -6.29 4.29
N ILE A 83 -13.96 -5.31 3.52
CA ILE A 83 -14.62 -3.99 3.36
C ILE A 83 -16.02 -4.15 2.77
N ASN A 84 -16.22 -5.01 1.77
CA ASN A 84 -17.54 -5.24 1.17
C ASN A 84 -18.56 -5.88 2.13
N LYS A 85 -18.14 -6.32 3.33
CA LYS A 85 -19.06 -6.72 4.41
C LYS A 85 -19.38 -5.58 5.38
N GLU A 86 -18.56 -4.54 5.40
CA GLU A 86 -18.67 -3.38 6.31
C GLU A 86 -19.42 -2.20 5.68
N ILE A 87 -19.46 -2.13 4.34
CA ILE A 87 -20.16 -1.07 3.60
C ILE A 87 -21.58 -1.51 3.19
N PRO A 88 -22.47 -0.56 2.82
CA PRO A 88 -23.81 -0.87 2.30
C PRO A 88 -23.77 -1.83 1.09
N GLN A 89 -24.79 -2.69 0.95
CA GLN A 89 -24.81 -3.74 -0.08
C GLN A 89 -24.87 -3.22 -1.51
N ASP A 90 -25.35 -1.99 -1.71
CA ASP A 90 -25.40 -1.28 -2.99
C ASP A 90 -24.06 -0.60 -3.35
N ALA A 91 -23.14 -0.47 -2.39
CA ALA A 91 -21.79 -0.02 -2.62
C ALA A 91 -20.86 -1.20 -2.94
N ARG A 92 -19.88 -0.97 -3.82
CA ARG A 92 -18.85 -1.96 -4.16
C ARG A 92 -17.47 -1.36 -3.99
N PHE A 93 -16.68 -2.00 -3.16
CA PHE A 93 -15.26 -1.68 -2.98
C PHE A 93 -14.39 -2.61 -3.82
N ALA A 94 -13.38 -2.05 -4.47
CA ALA A 94 -12.28 -2.78 -5.08
C ALA A 94 -11.00 -1.94 -5.01
N TRP A 95 -9.85 -2.59 -4.98
CA TRP A 95 -8.56 -1.93 -5.24
C TRP A 95 -8.30 -1.84 -6.74
N GLN A 96 -7.39 -0.94 -7.16
CA GLN A 96 -6.83 -0.98 -8.51
C GLN A 96 -6.16 -2.33 -8.77
N ASP A 97 -5.90 -2.70 -10.03
CA ASP A 97 -5.30 -4.00 -10.37
C ASP A 97 -3.80 -4.01 -10.02
N GLY A 98 -3.08 -2.93 -10.34
CA GLY A 98 -1.64 -2.75 -10.10
C GLY A 98 -1.23 -2.37 -8.67
N TYR A 99 0.07 -2.21 -8.46
CA TYR A 99 0.67 -1.63 -7.26
C TYR A 99 2.08 -1.09 -7.57
N GLY A 100 2.50 -0.08 -6.81
CA GLY A 100 3.89 0.34 -6.72
C GLY A 100 4.58 -0.39 -5.58
N GLY A 101 5.81 -0.85 -5.81
CA GLY A 101 6.63 -1.48 -4.79
C GLY A 101 8.08 -1.06 -4.91
N PHE A 102 8.58 -0.39 -3.89
CA PHE A 102 9.89 0.26 -3.89
C PHE A 102 10.71 -0.27 -2.71
N SER A 103 11.95 -0.70 -2.98
CA SER A 103 12.87 -1.13 -1.93
C SER A 103 13.27 0.05 -1.05
N VAL A 104 13.27 -0.15 0.26
CA VAL A 104 13.64 0.89 1.24
C VAL A 104 14.91 0.46 1.98
N SER A 105 15.91 1.33 2.04
CA SER A 105 17.10 1.08 2.85
C SER A 105 16.78 1.30 4.33
N PHE A 106 17.48 0.58 5.22
CA PHE A 106 17.28 0.72 6.67
C PHE A 106 17.44 2.17 7.15
N SER A 107 18.39 2.92 6.58
CA SER A 107 18.65 4.32 6.92
C SER A 107 17.51 5.28 6.54
N GLN A 108 16.61 4.86 5.65
CA GLN A 108 15.46 5.67 5.22
C GLN A 108 14.16 5.30 5.95
N LEU A 109 14.17 4.28 6.82
CA LEU A 109 12.95 3.81 7.47
C LEU A 109 12.21 4.90 8.23
N GLU A 110 12.92 5.72 9.00
CA GLU A 110 12.28 6.78 9.77
C GLU A 110 11.69 7.86 8.86
N ILE A 111 12.38 8.19 7.76
CA ILE A 111 11.91 9.15 6.76
C ILE A 111 10.60 8.65 6.13
N ILE A 112 10.57 7.39 5.67
CA ILE A 112 9.37 6.81 5.06
C ILE A 112 8.25 6.61 6.09
N ASN A 113 8.60 6.25 7.32
CA ASN A 113 7.63 6.13 8.41
C ASN A 113 6.93 7.47 8.68
N ASN A 114 7.72 8.55 8.77
CA ASN A 114 7.19 9.90 8.96
C ASN A 114 6.43 10.38 7.73
N TYR A 115 6.86 10.03 6.52
CA TYR A 115 6.12 10.31 5.30
C TYR A 115 4.71 9.71 5.34
N ILE A 116 4.58 8.42 5.66
CA ILE A 116 3.29 7.72 5.73
C ILE A 116 2.36 8.32 6.79
N LYS A 117 2.91 8.70 7.96
CA LYS A 117 2.12 9.36 9.02
C LYS A 117 1.55 10.71 8.60
N ASN A 118 2.23 11.43 7.71
CA ASN A 118 1.88 12.79 7.31
C ASN A 118 1.19 12.86 5.93
N GLN A 119 0.69 11.73 5.42
CA GLN A 119 0.02 11.63 4.12
C GLN A 119 -1.14 12.61 3.96
N GLU A 120 -1.97 12.78 4.99
CA GLU A 120 -3.08 13.76 4.94
C GLU A 120 -2.59 15.19 4.72
N GLN A 121 -1.47 15.58 5.34
CA GLN A 121 -0.89 16.90 5.13
C GLN A 121 -0.23 17.02 3.75
N HIS A 122 0.44 15.97 3.29
CA HIS A 122 1.08 15.91 1.97
C HIS A 122 0.06 16.11 0.83
N HIS A 123 -1.11 15.48 0.94
CA HIS A 123 -2.16 15.56 -0.07
C HIS A 123 -2.97 16.86 -0.08
N LYS A 124 -2.63 17.83 0.77
CA LYS A 124 -3.13 19.21 0.62
C LYS A 124 -2.53 19.93 -0.59
N THR A 125 -1.36 19.48 -1.07
CA THR A 125 -0.61 20.14 -2.14
C THR A 125 -0.23 19.21 -3.29
N MET A 126 -0.41 17.90 -3.14
CA MET A 126 -0.01 16.90 -4.14
C MET A 126 -1.11 15.88 -4.37
N SER A 127 -1.45 15.61 -5.63
CA SER A 127 -2.39 14.54 -5.95
C SER A 127 -1.73 13.17 -5.84
N PHE A 128 -2.51 12.11 -5.60
CA PHE A 128 -2.00 10.74 -5.64
C PHE A 128 -1.39 10.38 -7.01
N GLN A 129 -1.91 10.92 -8.13
CA GLN A 129 -1.31 10.63 -9.44
C GLN A 129 0.11 11.20 -9.54
N ASP A 130 0.28 12.47 -9.16
CA ASP A 130 1.59 13.13 -9.19
C ASP A 130 2.57 12.43 -8.27
N GLU A 131 2.10 12.02 -7.09
CA GLU A 131 2.89 11.30 -6.09
C GLU A 131 3.35 9.95 -6.64
N TYR A 132 2.42 9.15 -7.19
CA TYR A 132 2.72 7.85 -7.77
C TYR A 132 3.70 7.97 -8.95
N LEU A 133 3.47 8.90 -9.87
CA LEU A 133 4.39 9.18 -10.98
C LEU A 133 5.77 9.64 -10.47
N THR A 134 5.82 10.41 -9.39
CA THR A 134 7.06 10.82 -8.74
C THR A 134 7.82 9.61 -8.21
N PHE A 135 7.16 8.65 -7.56
CA PHE A 135 7.82 7.42 -7.13
C PHE A 135 8.39 6.61 -8.29
N LEU A 136 7.64 6.45 -9.38
CA LEU A 136 8.12 5.74 -10.57
C LEU A 136 9.35 6.43 -11.16
N LYS A 137 9.32 7.76 -11.29
CA LYS A 137 10.44 8.56 -11.78
C LYS A 137 11.68 8.45 -10.89
N LEU A 138 11.53 8.59 -9.57
CA LEU A 138 12.63 8.50 -8.62
C LEU A 138 13.29 7.11 -8.65
N ASN A 139 12.51 6.06 -8.88
CA ASN A 139 13.00 4.69 -9.00
C ASN A 139 13.39 4.29 -10.42
N LYS A 140 13.40 5.24 -11.37
CA LYS A 140 13.78 5.03 -12.79
C LYS A 140 12.96 3.92 -13.46
N ILE A 141 11.70 3.79 -13.09
CA ILE A 141 10.76 2.86 -13.72
C ILE A 141 10.18 3.57 -14.94
N ASN A 142 10.43 3.00 -16.13
CA ASN A 142 9.87 3.51 -17.37
C ASN A 142 8.39 3.14 -17.43
N VAL A 143 7.56 4.15 -17.58
CA VAL A 143 6.11 4.01 -17.69
C VAL A 143 5.75 4.23 -19.15
N GLU A 144 4.91 3.35 -19.71
CA GLU A 144 4.41 3.53 -21.07
C GLU A 144 3.61 4.84 -21.18
N SER A 145 3.66 5.48 -22.35
CA SER A 145 3.04 6.79 -22.60
C SER A 145 1.51 6.80 -22.44
N ASN A 146 0.88 5.63 -22.39
CA ASN A 146 -0.56 5.41 -22.20
C ASN A 146 -0.93 4.95 -20.78
N PHE A 147 -0.04 5.06 -19.80
CA PHE A 147 -0.37 4.67 -18.43
C PHE A 147 -1.56 5.45 -17.90
N THR A 148 -2.63 4.72 -17.63
CA THR A 148 -3.82 5.23 -16.97
C THR A 148 -4.03 4.45 -15.68
N PHE A 149 -4.42 5.16 -14.63
CA PHE A 149 -4.98 4.51 -13.45
C PHE A 149 -6.32 3.91 -13.88
N ASP A 150 -6.54 2.61 -13.66
CA ASP A 150 -7.73 1.83 -14.07
C ASP A 150 -8.96 2.71 -14.36
N ASN A 151 -9.21 2.97 -15.66
CA ASN A 151 -10.27 3.86 -16.13
C ASN A 151 -11.67 3.34 -15.77
#